data_AF-A0A2V8J363-F1
#
_entry.id   AF-A0A2V8J363-F1
#
_cell.length_a   1.000
_cell.length_b   1.000
_cell.length_c   1.000
_cell.angle_alpha   90.00
_cell.angle_beta   90.00
_cell.angle_gamma   90.00
#
_symmetry.space_group_name_H-M   'P 1'
#
loop_
_entity.id
_entity.type
_entity.pdbx_description
1 polymer ?
#
loop_
_entity_poly.entity_id
_entity_poly.type
_entity_poly.pdbx_seq_one_letter_code
_entity_poly.pdbx_strand_id
1 'polypeptide(L)'
;MRRWRIGTPEGSRALTRDEIVGYVQKYYRPSNIILSIAGRLDIEETIAEVVKLYGNIPDDGKPIERDNGPAEPEQTAVRYSWQLGPIEQNHVALGFHTPGFLTDDARALEVLAAILGEGRASILNQYVRDEKGLITSGSANLQAFQNLGFFEIDFETAKPLEAQIGVL
;
A
#
# COMPACT_ATOMS: atom_id res chain seq x y z
N MET A 1 -0.14 2.83 -11.03
CA MET A 1 -0.27 3.96 -10.07
C MET A 1 0.13 5.26 -10.77
N ARG A 2 -0.83 6.08 -11.21
CA ARG A 2 -0.56 7.30 -12.02
C ARG A 2 -0.27 8.57 -11.20
N ARG A 3 -0.47 8.53 -9.89
CA ARG A 3 -0.13 9.61 -8.95
C ARG A 3 0.51 9.01 -7.72
N TRP A 4 1.73 9.42 -7.42
CA TRP A 4 2.42 9.04 -6.20
C TRP A 4 1.79 9.79 -5.02
N ARG A 5 1.58 9.12 -3.88
CA ARG A 5 1.05 9.73 -2.64
C ARG A 5 1.86 10.95 -2.15
N ILE A 6 3.16 11.00 -2.47
CA ILE A 6 4.03 12.15 -2.12
C ILE A 6 3.86 13.36 -3.05
N GLY A 7 3.05 13.24 -4.11
CA GLY A 7 2.89 14.27 -5.13
C GLY A 7 4.09 14.41 -6.06
N THR A 8 4.19 15.56 -6.71
CA THR A 8 5.36 15.94 -7.53
C THR A 8 6.16 17.03 -6.82
N PRO A 9 7.48 17.15 -7.08
CA PRO A 9 8.29 18.22 -6.52
C PRO A 9 7.74 19.62 -6.79
N GLU A 10 7.16 19.84 -7.98
CA GLU A 10 6.55 21.10 -8.38
C GLU A 10 5.27 21.37 -7.59
N GLY A 11 4.40 20.36 -7.44
CA GLY A 11 3.17 20.47 -6.65
C GLY A 11 3.46 20.75 -5.18
N SER A 12 4.48 20.09 -4.62
CA SER A 12 4.91 20.30 -3.23
C SER A 12 5.44 21.71 -2.96
N ARG A 13 6.08 22.35 -3.95
CA ARG A 13 6.55 23.75 -3.82
C ARG A 13 5.44 24.78 -4.02
N ALA A 14 4.39 24.43 -4.77
CA ALA A 14 3.28 25.33 -5.07
C ALA A 14 2.19 25.33 -3.98
N LEU A 15 2.17 24.33 -3.09
CA LEU A 15 1.20 24.17 -2.02
C LEU A 15 1.12 25.40 -1.11
N THR A 16 -0.08 25.95 -0.98
CA THR A 16 -0.39 27.12 -0.17
C THR A 16 -1.01 26.74 1.17
N ARG A 17 -0.91 27.65 2.16
CA ARG A 17 -1.58 27.48 3.45
C ARG A 17 -3.09 27.29 3.31
N ASP A 18 -3.72 28.04 2.41
CA ASP A 18 -5.18 28.02 2.25
C ASP A 18 -5.66 26.71 1.64
N GLU A 19 -4.88 26.09 0.75
CA GLU A 19 -5.16 24.75 0.24
C GLU A 19 -5.06 23.69 1.35
N ILE A 20 -4.06 23.79 2.22
CA ILE A 20 -3.90 22.87 3.36
C ILE A 20 -5.06 23.03 4.35
N VAL A 21 -5.38 24.28 4.73
CA VAL A 21 -6.49 24.57 5.64
C VAL A 21 -7.81 24.12 5.02
N GLY A 22 -8.02 24.37 3.74
CA GLY A 22 -9.20 23.91 3.00
C GLY A 22 -9.30 22.38 2.95
N TYR A 23 -8.18 21.68 2.77
CA TYR A 23 -8.14 20.22 2.82
C TYR A 23 -8.53 19.69 4.21
N VAL A 24 -7.97 20.27 5.28
CA VAL A 24 -8.31 19.89 6.66
C VAL A 24 -9.80 20.14 6.92
N GLN A 25 -10.31 21.33 6.61
CA GLN A 25 -11.74 21.65 6.80
C GLN A 25 -12.66 20.73 6.00
N LYS A 26 -12.25 20.32 4.80
CA LYS A 26 -13.02 19.41 3.95
C LYS A 26 -13.07 17.99 4.49
N TYR A 27 -11.92 17.42 4.89
CA TYR A 27 -11.79 15.98 5.15
C TYR A 27 -11.72 15.60 6.65
N TYR A 28 -11.29 16.50 7.54
CA TYR A 28 -11.17 16.26 8.99
C TYR A 28 -12.44 16.68 9.72
N ARG A 29 -13.57 16.07 9.32
CA ARG A 29 -14.88 16.30 9.91
C ARG A 29 -15.27 15.14 10.83
N PRO A 30 -16.03 15.35 11.91
CA PRO A 30 -16.47 14.28 12.81
C PRO A 30 -17.10 13.08 12.09
N SER A 31 -17.97 13.30 11.10
CA SER A 31 -18.57 12.24 10.27
C SER A 31 -17.60 11.40 9.43
N ASN A 32 -16.33 11.80 9.30
CA ASN A 32 -15.29 11.08 8.56
C ASN A 32 -14.10 10.69 9.44
N ILE A 33 -14.24 10.76 10.76
CA ILE A 33 -13.23 10.36 11.73
C ILE A 33 -13.74 9.17 12.54
N ILE A 34 -12.88 8.16 12.70
CA ILE A 34 -13.13 7.02 13.59
C ILE A 34 -12.16 7.15 14.77
N LEU A 35 -12.72 7.20 16.00
CA LEU A 35 -11.94 7.13 17.23
C LEU A 35 -11.92 5.68 17.72
N SER A 36 -10.74 5.05 17.73
CA SER A 36 -10.54 3.68 18.21
C SER A 36 -9.77 3.71 19.54
N ILE A 37 -10.37 3.17 20.60
CA ILE A 37 -9.77 3.07 21.94
C ILE A 37 -9.78 1.60 22.35
N ALA A 38 -8.61 1.07 22.71
CA ALA A 38 -8.46 -0.34 23.09
C ALA A 38 -7.57 -0.46 24.34
N GLY A 39 -7.96 -1.34 25.26
CA GLY A 39 -7.24 -1.58 26.51
C GLY A 39 -8.17 -2.01 27.63
N ARG A 40 -7.71 -1.87 28.89
CA ARG A 40 -8.56 -2.01 30.07
C ARG A 40 -9.32 -0.71 30.28
N LEU A 41 -10.62 -0.72 29.97
CA LEU A 41 -11.47 0.47 29.93
C LEU A 41 -12.76 0.22 30.73
N ASP A 42 -13.22 1.25 31.43
CA ASP A 42 -14.63 1.36 31.78
C ASP A 42 -15.35 2.01 30.58
N ILE A 43 -16.31 1.29 30.00
CA ILE A 43 -16.96 1.69 28.75
C ILE A 43 -17.77 2.97 28.94
N GLU A 44 -18.49 3.11 30.05
CA GLU A 44 -19.39 4.23 30.29
C GLU A 44 -18.60 5.50 30.57
N GLU A 45 -17.58 5.43 31.44
CA GLU A 45 -16.68 6.55 31.72
C GLU A 45 -15.94 7.00 30.45
N THR A 46 -15.47 6.04 29.64
CA THR A 46 -14.76 6.35 28.38
C THR A 46 -15.68 7.06 27.40
N ILE A 47 -16.91 6.58 27.21
CA ILE A 47 -17.88 7.23 26.31
C ILE A 47 -18.24 8.63 26.84
N ALA A 48 -18.43 8.79 28.14
CA ALA A 48 -18.74 10.08 28.74
C ALA A 48 -17.63 11.11 28.48
N GLU A 49 -16.37 10.73 28.65
CA GLU A 49 -15.23 11.62 28.38
C GLU A 49 -15.08 11.93 26.88
N VAL A 50 -15.32 10.94 26.01
CA VAL A 50 -15.32 11.16 24.55
C VAL A 50 -16.41 12.16 24.13
N VAL A 51 -17.64 12.00 24.63
CA VAL A 51 -18.74 12.92 24.34
C VAL A 51 -18.43 14.32 24.87
N LYS A 52 -17.86 14.42 26.08
CA LYS A 52 -17.44 15.69 26.67
C LYS A 52 -16.37 16.40 25.86
N LEU A 53 -15.37 15.68 25.33
CA LEU A 53 -14.26 16.26 24.57
C LEU A 53 -14.63 16.58 23.11
N TYR A 54 -15.38 15.70 22.45
CA TYR A 54 -15.56 15.74 21.00
C TYR A 54 -17.02 15.94 20.56
N GLY A 55 -18.00 15.79 21.45
CA GLY A 55 -19.43 15.81 21.11
C GLY A 55 -19.96 17.15 20.62
N ASN A 56 -19.23 18.25 20.87
CA ASN A 56 -19.62 19.60 20.45
C ASN A 56 -18.89 20.07 19.16
N ILE A 57 -18.11 19.21 18.51
CA ILE A 57 -17.44 19.58 17.25
C ILE A 57 -18.50 19.73 16.15
N PRO A 58 -18.59 20.90 15.47
CA PRO A 58 -19.59 21.11 14.42
C PRO A 58 -19.44 20.13 13.26
N ASP A 59 -20.57 19.61 12.78
CA ASP A 59 -20.62 18.78 11.59
C ASP A 59 -21.96 18.95 10.88
N ASP A 60 -21.94 19.15 9.55
CA ASP A 60 -23.17 19.32 8.77
C ASP A 60 -23.85 17.99 8.39
N GLY A 61 -23.25 16.86 8.79
CA GLY A 61 -23.75 15.50 8.58
C GLY A 61 -23.76 15.04 7.11
N LYS A 62 -23.32 15.87 6.17
CA LYS A 62 -23.27 15.49 4.75
C LYS A 62 -22.15 14.49 4.49
N PRO A 63 -22.41 13.45 3.67
CA PRO A 63 -21.37 12.55 3.22
C PRO A 63 -20.21 13.30 2.58
N ILE A 64 -18.98 12.85 2.86
CA ILE A 64 -17.81 13.37 2.16
C ILE A 64 -17.76 12.75 0.76
N GLU A 65 -17.82 13.60 -0.26
CA GLU A 65 -17.56 13.20 -1.64
C GLU A 65 -16.09 12.79 -1.77
N ARG A 66 -15.86 11.52 -2.08
CA ARG A 66 -14.53 10.95 -2.31
C ARG A 66 -14.24 10.94 -3.81
N ASP A 67 -13.19 11.65 -4.21
CA ASP A 67 -12.60 11.48 -5.52
C ASP A 67 -11.70 10.23 -5.48
N ASN A 68 -12.17 9.14 -6.11
CA ASN A 68 -11.40 7.89 -6.21
C ASN A 68 -10.30 7.95 -7.28
N GLY A 69 -10.17 9.10 -7.96
CA GLY A 69 -9.29 9.27 -9.10
C GLY A 69 -9.82 8.55 -10.35
N PRO A 70 -9.04 8.56 -11.44
CA PRO A 70 -9.39 7.84 -12.65
C PRO A 70 -9.37 6.33 -12.40
N ALA A 71 -10.31 5.61 -13.02
CA ALA A 71 -10.26 4.14 -13.04
C ALA A 71 -8.95 3.66 -13.67
N GLU A 72 -8.35 2.62 -13.08
CA GLU A 72 -7.20 1.96 -13.69
C GLU A 72 -7.66 1.21 -14.95
N PRO A 73 -7.03 1.42 -16.12
CA PRO A 73 -7.40 0.70 -17.33
C PRO A 73 -7.09 -0.79 -17.20
N GLU A 74 -7.85 -1.60 -17.95
CA GLU A 74 -7.57 -3.02 -18.10
C GLU A 74 -6.12 -3.25 -18.56
N GLN A 75 -5.47 -4.24 -17.96
CA GLN A 75 -4.12 -4.63 -18.35
C GLN A 75 -4.20 -5.60 -19.54
N THR A 76 -3.88 -5.11 -20.72
CA THR A 76 -3.89 -5.91 -21.96
C THR A 76 -2.55 -6.58 -22.29
N ALA A 77 -1.47 -6.19 -21.58
CA ALA A 77 -0.12 -6.71 -21.79
C ALA A 77 0.75 -6.53 -20.54
N VAL A 78 1.86 -7.27 -20.48
CA VAL A 78 2.91 -7.05 -19.47
C VAL A 78 3.54 -5.67 -19.68
N ARG A 79 3.74 -4.94 -18.58
CA ARG A 79 4.47 -3.67 -18.56
C ARG A 79 5.72 -3.87 -17.72
N TYR A 80 6.85 -3.36 -18.20
CA TYR A 80 8.12 -3.44 -17.49
C TYR A 80 8.91 -2.15 -17.66
N SER A 81 9.79 -1.88 -16.71
CA SER A 81 10.77 -0.82 -16.75
C SER A 81 11.97 -1.24 -15.92
N TRP A 82 13.17 -0.83 -16.31
CA TRP A 82 14.36 -0.99 -15.50
C TRP A 82 15.11 0.33 -15.42
N GLN A 83 15.90 0.47 -14.37
CA GLN A 83 16.79 1.58 -14.18
C GLN A 83 18.16 1.03 -13.80
N LEU A 84 19.20 1.65 -14.34
CA LEU A 84 20.59 1.36 -13.98
C LEU A 84 21.15 2.53 -13.16
N GLY A 85 22.00 2.21 -12.20
CA GLY A 85 22.66 3.18 -11.33
C GLY A 85 23.82 2.52 -10.58
N PRO A 86 24.53 3.29 -9.75
CA PRO A 86 25.57 2.75 -8.87
C PRO A 86 24.92 1.98 -7.71
N ILE A 87 24.43 0.78 -8.00
CA ILE A 87 23.77 -0.12 -7.06
C ILE A 87 24.61 -1.39 -6.84
N GLU A 88 24.67 -1.85 -5.59
CA GLU A 88 25.43 -3.06 -5.21
C GLU A 88 24.63 -4.34 -5.40
N GLN A 89 23.30 -4.24 -5.38
CA GLN A 89 22.37 -5.35 -5.54
C GLN A 89 21.33 -4.98 -6.60
N ASN A 90 20.93 -5.97 -7.40
CA ASN A 90 19.75 -5.81 -8.23
C ASN A 90 18.50 -5.95 -7.37
N HIS A 91 17.48 -5.16 -7.67
CA HIS A 91 16.16 -5.28 -7.10
C HIS A 91 15.16 -5.57 -8.23
N VAL A 92 14.37 -6.63 -8.06
CA VAL A 92 13.33 -7.03 -9.03
C VAL A 92 12.00 -7.03 -8.30
N ALA A 93 10.99 -6.41 -8.91
CA ALA A 93 9.61 -6.42 -8.43
C ALA A 93 8.68 -6.89 -9.55
N LEU A 94 7.83 -7.87 -9.22
CA LEU A 94 6.81 -8.42 -10.08
C LEU A 94 5.45 -8.06 -9.50
N GLY A 95 4.62 -7.36 -10.26
CA GLY A 95 3.29 -6.91 -9.83
C GLY A 95 2.18 -7.54 -10.65
N PHE A 96 1.11 -7.98 -9.97
CA PHE A 96 -0.10 -8.53 -10.56
C PHE A 96 -1.31 -7.74 -10.09
N HIS A 97 -2.28 -7.45 -10.96
CA HIS A 97 -3.53 -6.81 -10.55
C HIS A 97 -4.35 -7.74 -9.66
N THR A 98 -5.00 -7.16 -8.65
CA THR A 98 -5.88 -7.89 -7.74
C THR A 98 -7.18 -7.10 -7.50
N PRO A 99 -8.24 -7.76 -7.06
CA PRO A 99 -9.41 -7.06 -6.54
C PRO A 99 -9.06 -6.24 -5.29
N GLY A 100 -10.04 -5.44 -4.85
CA GLY A 100 -9.94 -4.70 -3.60
C GLY A 100 -9.90 -5.58 -2.35
N PHE A 101 -9.52 -4.99 -1.23
CA PHE A 101 -9.23 -5.68 0.03
C PHE A 101 -10.43 -6.40 0.65
N LEU A 102 -11.67 -6.05 0.27
CA LEU A 102 -12.89 -6.62 0.86
C LEU A 102 -13.40 -7.88 0.14
N THR A 103 -12.67 -8.43 -0.83
CA THR A 103 -13.07 -9.65 -1.54
C THR A 103 -12.49 -10.91 -0.91
N ASP A 104 -13.13 -12.06 -1.16
CA ASP A 104 -12.62 -13.37 -0.74
C ASP A 104 -11.28 -13.70 -1.43
N ASP A 105 -11.13 -13.30 -2.69
CA ASP A 105 -9.86 -13.41 -3.43
C ASP A 105 -8.71 -12.67 -2.73
N ALA A 106 -8.97 -11.51 -2.11
CA ALA A 106 -7.97 -10.79 -1.34
C ALA A 106 -7.46 -11.63 -0.14
N ARG A 107 -8.36 -12.35 0.54
CA ARG A 107 -7.98 -13.27 1.63
C ARG A 107 -7.15 -14.44 1.11
N ALA A 108 -7.54 -15.03 -0.02
CA ALA A 108 -6.76 -16.10 -0.66
C ALA A 108 -5.36 -15.63 -1.06
N LEU A 109 -5.23 -14.41 -1.55
CA LEU A 109 -3.95 -13.79 -1.90
C LEU A 109 -3.08 -13.48 -0.67
N GLU A 110 -3.65 -13.11 0.47
CA GLU A 110 -2.91 -12.99 1.74
C GLU A 110 -2.29 -14.33 2.16
N VAL A 111 -3.04 -15.43 2.04
CA VAL A 111 -2.51 -16.78 2.29
C VAL A 111 -1.39 -17.13 1.31
N LEU A 112 -1.56 -16.79 0.02
CA LEU A 112 -0.51 -16.99 -0.98
C LEU A 112 0.76 -16.20 -0.65
N ALA A 113 0.63 -14.93 -0.22
CA ALA A 113 1.75 -14.11 0.22
C ALA A 113 2.51 -14.79 1.37
N ALA A 114 1.78 -15.31 2.35
CA ALA A 114 2.37 -16.02 3.49
C ALA A 114 3.16 -17.26 3.05
N ILE A 115 2.58 -18.09 2.17
CA ILE A 115 3.24 -19.28 1.63
C ILE A 115 4.52 -18.91 0.85
N LEU A 116 4.48 -17.83 0.07
CA LEU A 116 5.58 -17.43 -0.79
C LEU A 116 6.72 -16.75 -0.02
N GLY A 117 6.43 -15.81 0.88
CA GLY A 117 7.43 -14.93 1.45
C GLY A 117 7.48 -14.82 2.98
N GLU A 118 6.49 -15.33 3.71
CA GLU A 118 6.43 -15.12 5.16
C GLU A 118 7.17 -16.20 5.96
N GLY A 119 8.10 -15.76 6.81
CA GLY A 119 8.86 -16.64 7.67
C GLY A 119 9.91 -17.48 6.94
N ARG A 120 10.73 -18.22 7.69
CA ARG A 120 11.91 -18.93 7.17
C ARG A 120 11.58 -20.14 6.29
N ALA A 121 10.41 -20.74 6.49
CA ALA A 121 9.95 -21.92 5.76
C ALA A 121 9.14 -21.58 4.49
N SER A 122 9.03 -20.29 4.13
CA SER A 122 8.37 -19.89 2.89
C SER A 122 9.19 -20.29 1.66
N ILE A 123 8.52 -20.36 0.52
CA ILE A 123 9.14 -20.81 -0.74
C ILE A 123 10.34 -19.93 -1.11
N LEU A 124 10.23 -18.60 -0.99
CA LEU A 124 11.32 -17.68 -1.31
C LEU A 124 12.52 -17.88 -0.38
N ASN A 125 12.29 -18.07 0.92
CA ASN A 125 13.38 -18.23 1.88
C ASN A 125 14.02 -19.62 1.81
N GLN A 126 13.22 -20.68 1.88
CA GLN A 126 13.75 -22.05 1.92
C GLN A 126 14.31 -22.47 0.56
N TYR A 127 13.49 -22.37 -0.50
CA TYR A 127 13.87 -22.93 -1.80
C TYR A 127 14.74 -21.95 -2.60
N VAL A 128 14.30 -20.70 -2.75
CA VAL A 128 14.97 -19.75 -3.67
C VAL A 128 16.26 -19.19 -3.07
N ARG A 129 16.25 -18.81 -1.79
CA ARG A 129 17.42 -18.30 -1.08
C ARG A 129 18.31 -19.43 -0.55
N ASP A 130 17.80 -20.25 0.37
CA ASP A 130 18.67 -21.15 1.14
C ASP A 130 19.15 -22.37 0.34
N GLU A 131 18.26 -23.02 -0.43
CA GLU A 131 18.63 -24.18 -1.25
C GLU A 131 19.30 -23.80 -2.59
N LYS A 132 18.78 -22.78 -3.27
CA LYS A 132 19.24 -22.40 -4.63
C LYS A 132 20.26 -21.26 -4.65
N GLY A 133 20.35 -20.44 -3.60
CA GLY A 133 21.27 -19.30 -3.54
C GLY A 133 21.04 -18.23 -4.61
N LEU A 134 19.82 -18.12 -5.15
CA LEU A 134 19.52 -17.23 -6.28
C LEU A 134 19.25 -15.79 -5.86
N ILE A 135 18.70 -15.61 -4.66
CA ILE A 135 18.35 -14.30 -4.10
C ILE A 135 19.07 -14.12 -2.76
N THR A 136 19.28 -12.88 -2.35
CA THR A 136 19.75 -12.53 -1.00
C THR A 136 18.60 -12.33 -0.03
N SER A 137 17.49 -11.80 -0.53
CA SER A 137 16.26 -11.53 0.20
C SER A 137 15.10 -11.56 -0.80
N GLY A 138 13.88 -11.79 -0.30
CA GLY A 138 12.68 -11.69 -1.11
C GLY A 138 11.43 -11.71 -0.26
N SER A 139 10.37 -11.12 -0.80
CA SER A 139 9.10 -10.93 -0.14
C SER A 139 7.96 -11.15 -1.13
N ALA A 140 6.79 -11.50 -0.60
CA ALA A 140 5.54 -11.50 -1.34
C ALA A 140 4.49 -10.82 -0.47
N ASN A 141 3.71 -9.92 -1.04
CA ASN A 141 2.70 -9.18 -0.29
C ASN A 141 1.52 -8.75 -1.18
N LEU A 142 0.34 -8.64 -0.55
CA LEU A 142 -0.84 -8.04 -1.17
C LEU A 142 -0.94 -6.58 -0.73
N GLN A 143 -0.87 -5.65 -1.67
CA GLN A 143 -1.25 -4.26 -1.46
C GLN A 143 -2.62 -3.99 -2.05
N ALA A 144 -3.67 -4.18 -1.24
CA ALA A 144 -5.04 -3.94 -1.67
C ALA A 144 -5.66 -2.72 -0.97
N PHE A 145 -6.30 -1.88 -1.78
CA PHE A 145 -7.14 -0.76 -1.37
C PHE A 145 -8.61 -1.17 -1.48
N GLN A 146 -9.53 -0.25 -1.21
CA GLN A 146 -10.97 -0.55 -1.15
C GLN A 146 -11.49 -1.27 -2.41
N ASN A 147 -11.09 -0.83 -3.61
CA ASN A 147 -11.65 -1.31 -4.89
C ASN A 147 -10.62 -1.94 -5.85
N LEU A 148 -9.33 -1.83 -5.53
CA LEU A 148 -8.22 -2.21 -6.41
C LEU A 148 -7.05 -2.63 -5.52
N GLY A 149 -6.26 -3.60 -5.97
CA GLY A 149 -4.96 -3.87 -5.38
C GLY A 149 -3.94 -4.36 -6.40
N PHE A 150 -2.76 -4.65 -5.88
CA PHE A 150 -1.77 -5.45 -6.58
C PHE A 150 -1.10 -6.44 -5.63
N PHE A 151 -0.78 -7.60 -6.17
CA PHE A 151 0.06 -8.60 -5.52
C PHE A 151 1.49 -8.40 -6.01
N GLU A 152 2.42 -8.25 -5.10
CA GLU A 152 3.82 -8.00 -5.38
C GLU A 152 4.67 -9.16 -4.91
N ILE A 153 5.61 -9.59 -5.76
CA ILE A 153 6.74 -10.43 -5.37
C ILE A 153 8.00 -9.64 -5.69
N ASP A 154 8.79 -9.35 -4.68
CA ASP A 154 10.05 -8.64 -4.81
C ASP A 154 11.22 -9.46 -4.28
N PHE A 155 12.40 -9.26 -4.86
CA PHE A 155 13.63 -9.92 -4.40
C PHE A 155 14.88 -9.18 -4.83
N GLU A 156 15.95 -9.43 -4.08
CA GLU A 156 17.28 -8.89 -4.33
C GLU A 156 18.26 -9.99 -4.74
N THR A 157 19.24 -9.66 -5.58
CA THR A 157 20.32 -10.59 -5.95
C THR A 157 21.70 -10.02 -5.64
N ALA A 158 22.61 -10.85 -5.13
CA ALA A 158 23.95 -10.48 -4.63
C ALA A 158 24.95 -10.01 -5.71
N LYS A 159 24.58 -10.06 -6.99
CA LYS A 159 25.36 -9.51 -8.10
C LYS A 159 24.44 -8.79 -9.07
N PRO A 160 24.92 -7.73 -9.76
CA PRO A 160 24.32 -7.35 -11.02
C PRO A 160 24.37 -8.59 -11.90
N LEU A 161 23.23 -9.20 -12.20
CA LEU A 161 23.07 -9.95 -13.44
C LEU A 161 23.63 -9.01 -14.52
N GLU A 162 24.84 -9.26 -15.01
CA GLU A 162 25.22 -8.80 -16.33
C GLU A 162 24.08 -9.28 -17.20
N ALA A 163 23.23 -8.34 -17.61
CA ALA A 163 22.04 -8.64 -18.33
C ALA A 163 22.49 -9.44 -19.56
N GLN A 164 22.30 -10.76 -19.51
CA GLN A 164 22.17 -11.56 -20.70
C GLN A 164 20.87 -11.09 -21.31
N ILE A 165 20.94 -9.95 -22.01
CA ILE A 165 19.95 -9.46 -22.95
C ILE A 165 20.05 -10.40 -24.15
N GLY A 166 19.70 -11.67 -23.91
CA GLY A 166 19.23 -12.58 -24.93
C GLY A 166 17.78 -12.21 -25.15
N VAL A 167 17.54 -11.42 -26.18
CA VAL A 167 16.22 -11.18 -26.75
C VAL A 167 15.48 -12.51 -26.85
N LEU A 168 14.34 -12.61 -26.17
CA LEU A 168 13.22 -13.48 -26.52
C LEU A 168 12.01 -12.60 -26.78
#